data_AF-A0A7X7SBU8-F1
#
_entry.id   AF-A0A7X7SBU8-F1
#
_cell.length_a   1.000
_cell.length_b   1.000
_cell.length_c   1.000
_cell.angle_alpha   90.00
_cell.angle_beta   90.00
_cell.angle_gamma   90.00
#
_symmetry.space_group_name_H-M   'P 1'
#
loop_
_entity.id
_entity.type
_entity.pdbx_description
1 polymer ?
#
loop_
_entity_poly.entity_id
_entity_poly.type
_entity_poly.pdbx_seq_one_letter_code
_entity_poly.pdbx_strand_id
1 'polypeptide(L)'
;MTTLRFRFPFSVSLSLPRAPRAAAILAAALLGGCAGVDAGRHPAPTPAPEPPVPAVDPAVTALVARARTAIASAGEGLGREFANRLADEPLAQWLDYFAGKSATHPKWPRPQSVLREIERFTALVEAASSWPVPGTNAIPFAARPPVIDGVLDDTVWQHAASWSGAYPFNETAATGQSTRWLVAWDRDTLYFAFDCADTDIEAPLRGRDGAIFADDAVEIFILPAMRFRTYWEIVVSPAGEVFDSLNCKSLRRWGGDFDPAQDVRGLKHGETVRGTLNRRGDTDEGYTVEVAVPAAELPGFGRGGLQPGERLRVMLVRTDRSNGVFTPLAFVPLQGWGHNLWNHVTVELAAPDAAAIKGRTAPATAP
;
A
#
# COMPACT_ATOMS: atom_id res chain seq x y z
N MET A 1 -18.35 -5.02 -32.49
CA MET A 1 -17.31 -6.06 -32.31
C MET A 1 -15.96 -5.37 -32.44
N THR A 2 -15.29 -5.09 -31.32
CA THR A 2 -14.01 -4.39 -31.31
C THR A 2 -13.08 -5.18 -30.40
N THR A 3 -12.18 -5.95 -31.00
CA THR A 3 -11.22 -6.80 -30.29
C THR A 3 -10.01 -5.94 -29.91
N LEU A 4 -9.84 -5.60 -28.63
CA LEU A 4 -8.54 -5.07 -28.16
C LEU A 4 -7.54 -6.22 -28.12
N ARG A 5 -6.55 -6.20 -29.02
CA ARG A 5 -5.41 -7.12 -28.98
C ARG A 5 -4.31 -6.50 -28.14
N PHE A 6 -4.09 -7.01 -26.93
CA PHE A 6 -2.86 -6.80 -26.19
C PHE A 6 -1.85 -7.87 -26.61
N ARG A 7 -0.68 -7.45 -27.09
CA ARG A 7 0.43 -8.35 -27.44
C ARG A 7 1.43 -8.33 -26.27
N PHE A 8 1.25 -9.22 -25.30
CA PHE A 8 2.28 -9.58 -24.31
C PHE A 8 2.98 -10.86 -24.78
N PRO A 9 4.33 -10.96 -24.75
CA PRO A 9 5.02 -12.22 -25.04
C PRO A 9 5.45 -12.89 -23.74
N PHE A 10 4.54 -13.63 -23.11
CA PHE A 10 4.70 -14.98 -22.54
C PHE A 10 3.40 -15.34 -21.80
N SER A 11 2.91 -16.55 -22.05
CA SER A 11 1.72 -17.10 -21.42
C SER A 11 1.92 -17.31 -19.93
N VAL A 12 1.39 -16.40 -19.13
CA VAL A 12 0.72 -16.81 -17.90
C VAL A 12 -0.74 -17.05 -18.30
N SER A 13 -1.19 -18.30 -18.27
CA SER A 13 -2.63 -18.57 -18.34
C SER A 13 -3.26 -18.11 -17.04
N LEU A 14 -3.57 -16.81 -16.98
CA LEU A 14 -4.56 -16.29 -16.06
C LEU A 14 -5.88 -16.34 -16.83
N SER A 15 -6.69 -17.37 -16.55
CA SER A 15 -8.10 -17.37 -16.91
C SER A 15 -8.79 -16.30 -16.06
N LEU A 16 -8.63 -15.03 -16.43
CA LEU A 16 -9.41 -13.96 -15.87
C LEU A 16 -10.80 -14.02 -16.54
N PRO A 17 -11.88 -14.34 -15.82
CA PRO A 17 -13.21 -14.00 -16.31
C PRO A 17 -13.23 -12.48 -16.54
N ARG A 18 -13.83 -12.05 -17.65
CA ARG A 18 -13.93 -10.64 -18.12
C ARG A 18 -13.95 -9.63 -16.95
N ALA A 19 -12.78 -9.15 -16.54
CA ALA A 19 -12.66 -8.11 -15.52
C ALA A 19 -12.57 -6.75 -16.22
N PRO A 20 -13.22 -5.70 -15.67
CA PRO A 20 -13.09 -4.34 -16.17
C PRO A 20 -11.66 -3.83 -15.97
N ARG A 21 -11.35 -2.67 -16.56
CA ARG A 21 -10.02 -2.00 -16.61
C ARG A 21 -9.23 -1.91 -15.28
N ALA A 22 -9.83 -2.15 -14.12
CA ALA A 22 -9.22 -2.11 -12.79
C ALA A 22 -8.00 -3.07 -12.64
N ALA A 23 -8.06 -4.28 -13.22
CA ALA A 23 -6.98 -5.27 -13.11
C ALA A 23 -5.65 -4.81 -13.75
N ALA A 24 -5.69 -3.89 -14.73
CA ALA A 24 -4.49 -3.36 -15.37
C ALA A 24 -3.83 -2.23 -14.55
N ILE A 25 -4.60 -1.52 -13.73
CA ILE A 25 -4.11 -0.43 -12.87
C ILE A 25 -3.43 -1.03 -11.63
N LEU A 26 -3.95 -2.14 -11.11
CA LEU A 26 -3.35 -2.90 -10.00
C LEU A 26 -1.93 -3.37 -10.33
N ALA A 27 -1.69 -3.81 -11.58
CA ALA A 27 -0.35 -4.19 -12.04
C ALA A 27 0.62 -2.99 -12.12
N ALA A 28 0.14 -1.77 -12.38
CA ALA A 28 0.99 -0.57 -12.45
C ALA A 28 1.38 -0.06 -11.06
N ALA A 29 0.45 -0.10 -10.10
CA ALA A 29 0.69 0.25 -8.69
C ALA A 29 1.65 -0.74 -8.01
N LEU A 30 1.49 -2.05 -8.25
CA LEU A 30 2.36 -3.10 -7.70
C LEU A 30 3.80 -3.10 -8.28
N LEU A 31 4.01 -2.52 -9.46
CA LEU A 31 5.32 -2.48 -10.14
C LEU A 31 6.11 -1.20 -9.86
N GLY A 32 5.67 -0.34 -8.93
CA GLY A 32 6.40 0.89 -8.57
C GLY A 32 6.51 1.91 -9.71
N GLY A 33 5.67 1.78 -10.74
CA GLY A 33 5.58 2.71 -11.85
C GLY A 33 4.41 3.65 -11.66
N CYS A 34 4.67 4.87 -11.19
CA CYS A 34 3.76 5.99 -11.41
C CYS A 34 3.72 6.29 -12.91
N ALA A 35 2.91 5.54 -13.67
CA ALA A 35 2.51 5.92 -15.00
C ALA A 35 1.10 6.49 -14.87
N GLY A 36 0.99 7.82 -14.93
CA GLY A 36 -0.29 8.52 -14.96
C GLY A 36 -1.19 7.92 -16.04
N VAL A 37 -2.43 7.61 -15.65
CA VAL A 37 -3.45 7.12 -16.56
C VAL A 37 -4.03 8.33 -17.29
N ASP A 38 -3.44 8.72 -18.42
CA ASP A 38 -3.99 9.76 -19.28
C ASP A 38 -5.16 9.19 -20.10
N ALA A 39 -6.39 9.53 -19.71
CA ALA A 39 -7.60 9.16 -20.40
C ALA A 39 -7.80 10.05 -21.64
N GLY A 40 -7.08 9.71 -22.72
CA GLY A 40 -7.47 10.06 -24.08
C GLY A 40 -6.58 11.06 -24.82
N ARG A 41 -5.81 10.55 -25.80
CA ARG A 41 -5.66 11.09 -27.17
C ARG A 41 -4.56 10.32 -27.91
N HIS A 42 -4.85 9.94 -29.16
CA HIS A 42 -3.99 9.54 -30.29
C HIS A 42 -2.82 8.54 -30.05
N PRO A 43 -2.52 7.64 -31.00
CA PRO A 43 -1.31 6.83 -30.92
C PRO A 43 -0.10 7.77 -30.85
N ALA A 44 0.65 7.70 -29.74
CA ALA A 44 1.90 8.42 -29.60
C ALA A 44 2.82 8.09 -30.78
N PRO A 45 3.54 9.07 -31.37
CA PRO A 45 4.48 8.80 -32.43
C PRO A 45 5.46 7.73 -31.97
N THR A 46 5.79 6.78 -32.86
CA THR A 46 6.82 5.77 -32.60
C THR A 46 8.07 6.51 -32.15
N PRO A 47 8.52 6.35 -30.90
CA PRO A 47 9.68 7.07 -30.42
C PRO A 47 10.90 6.65 -31.24
N ALA A 48 11.77 7.62 -31.51
CA ALA A 48 12.99 7.40 -32.28
C ALA A 48 13.81 6.23 -31.70
N PRO A 49 14.51 5.46 -32.55
CA PRO A 49 15.41 4.40 -32.08
C PRO A 49 16.42 4.99 -31.09
N GLU A 50 16.56 4.36 -29.92
CA GLU A 50 17.55 4.76 -28.93
C GLU A 50 18.96 4.54 -29.50
N PRO A 51 19.91 5.46 -29.22
CA PRO A 51 21.29 5.27 -29.65
C PRO A 51 21.85 3.98 -29.01
N PRO A 52 22.70 3.23 -29.72
CA PRO A 52 23.36 2.06 -29.15
C PRO A 52 24.14 2.45 -27.90
N VAL A 53 24.01 1.68 -26.82
CA VAL A 53 24.83 1.85 -25.61
C VAL A 53 26.28 1.58 -26.02
N PRO A 54 27.18 2.57 -25.94
CA PRO A 54 28.55 2.44 -26.43
C PRO A 54 29.34 1.39 -25.63
N ALA A 55 30.50 0.99 -26.16
CA ALA A 55 31.45 0.14 -25.45
C ALA A 55 31.77 0.74 -24.07
N VAL A 56 31.29 0.06 -23.02
CA VAL A 56 31.49 0.30 -21.58
C VAL A 56 31.51 1.78 -21.19
N ASP A 57 30.33 2.35 -20.94
CA ASP A 57 30.18 3.66 -20.31
C ASP A 57 30.65 3.59 -18.83
N PRO A 58 31.64 4.42 -18.39
CA PRO A 58 32.13 4.42 -17.03
C PRO A 58 31.06 4.71 -15.96
N ALA A 59 30.09 5.57 -16.25
CA ALA A 59 29.00 5.88 -15.33
C ALA A 59 28.07 4.68 -15.16
N VAL A 60 27.76 3.99 -16.25
CA VAL A 60 26.99 2.73 -16.22
C VAL A 60 27.75 1.66 -15.44
N THR A 61 29.07 1.55 -15.64
CA THR A 61 29.92 0.60 -14.91
C THR A 61 29.91 0.86 -13.41
N ALA A 62 30.03 2.14 -13.00
CA ALA A 62 29.97 2.55 -11.60
C ALA A 62 28.60 2.24 -10.97
N LEU A 63 27.51 2.52 -11.69
CA LEU A 63 26.16 2.19 -11.25
C LEU A 63 25.97 0.68 -11.05
N VAL A 64 26.41 -0.15 -12.00
CA VAL A 64 26.33 -1.61 -11.89
C VAL A 64 27.11 -2.12 -10.68
N ALA A 65 28.32 -1.60 -10.45
CA ALA A 65 29.13 -1.96 -9.28
C ALA A 65 28.42 -1.58 -7.98
N ARG A 66 27.83 -0.38 -7.92
CA ARG A 66 27.07 0.11 -6.76
C ARG A 66 25.85 -0.76 -6.48
N ALA A 67 25.07 -1.08 -7.51
CA ALA A 67 23.90 -1.95 -7.41
C ALA A 67 24.26 -3.35 -6.90
N ARG A 68 25.35 -3.95 -7.39
CA ARG A 68 25.81 -5.27 -6.92
C ARG A 68 26.28 -5.25 -5.47
N THR A 69 26.97 -4.20 -5.06
CA THR A 69 27.34 -4.00 -3.65
C THR A 69 26.11 -3.89 -2.78
N ALA A 70 25.11 -3.10 -3.19
CA ALA A 70 23.83 -2.96 -2.48
C ALA A 70 23.09 -4.30 -2.35
N ILE A 71 23.01 -5.09 -3.43
CA ILE A 71 22.42 -6.45 -3.39
C ILE A 71 23.14 -7.34 -2.38
N ALA A 72 24.48 -7.32 -2.38
CA ALA A 72 25.30 -8.17 -1.52
C ALA A 72 25.28 -7.76 -0.05
N SER A 73 25.15 -6.45 0.25
CA SER A 73 25.16 -5.92 1.60
C SER A 73 23.79 -5.88 2.27
N ALA A 74 22.70 -5.95 1.49
CA ALA A 74 21.36 -5.96 2.04
C ALA A 74 21.19 -7.15 3.00
N GLY A 75 20.83 -6.86 4.27
CA GLY A 75 20.46 -7.85 5.28
C GLY A 75 18.97 -8.24 5.20
N GLU A 76 18.43 -8.92 6.22
CA GLU A 76 16.97 -8.96 6.40
C GLU A 76 16.48 -7.58 6.88
N GLY A 77 15.34 -7.11 6.37
CA GLY A 77 14.78 -5.80 6.70
C GLY A 77 14.44 -4.95 5.48
N LEU A 78 14.30 -3.65 5.70
CA LEU A 78 13.73 -2.69 4.74
C LEU A 78 14.39 -2.72 3.36
N GLY A 79 15.72 -2.71 3.32
CA GLY A 79 16.50 -2.75 2.08
C GLY A 79 16.42 -4.07 1.33
N ARG A 80 15.99 -5.16 1.98
CA ARG A 80 15.89 -6.50 1.35
C ARG A 80 14.94 -6.48 0.17
N GLU A 81 13.81 -5.80 0.30
CA GLU A 81 12.79 -5.74 -0.75
C GLU A 81 13.35 -5.10 -2.03
N PHE A 82 14.05 -3.98 -1.87
CA PHE A 82 14.66 -3.26 -2.98
C PHE A 82 15.85 -4.03 -3.58
N ALA A 83 16.63 -4.73 -2.75
CA ALA A 83 17.69 -5.62 -3.22
C ALA A 83 17.13 -6.80 -4.01
N ASN A 84 16.00 -7.36 -3.58
CA ASN A 84 15.30 -8.42 -4.31
C ASN A 84 14.84 -7.91 -5.69
N ARG A 85 14.37 -6.66 -5.82
CA ARG A 85 14.04 -6.05 -7.13
C ARG A 85 15.23 -6.05 -8.08
N LEU A 86 16.38 -5.60 -7.61
CA LEU A 86 17.61 -5.51 -8.39
C LEU A 86 18.13 -6.91 -8.79
N ALA A 87 17.97 -7.89 -7.90
CA ALA A 87 18.41 -9.27 -8.10
C ALA A 87 17.44 -10.13 -8.93
N ASP A 88 16.23 -9.65 -9.18
CA ASP A 88 15.22 -10.37 -9.95
C ASP A 88 15.16 -9.92 -11.41
N GLU A 89 14.57 -10.75 -12.27
CA GLU A 89 14.43 -10.42 -13.68
C GLU A 89 13.39 -9.29 -13.90
N PRO A 90 13.58 -8.43 -14.92
CA PRO A 90 14.68 -8.44 -15.89
C PRO A 90 15.92 -7.67 -15.44
N LEU A 91 15.93 -7.03 -14.26
CA LEU A 91 17.04 -6.15 -13.85
C LEU A 91 18.36 -6.91 -13.67
N ALA A 92 18.30 -8.14 -13.14
CA ALA A 92 19.48 -8.99 -13.05
C ALA A 92 20.16 -9.22 -14.42
N GLN A 93 19.38 -9.51 -15.46
CA GLN A 93 19.89 -9.70 -16.82
C GLN A 93 20.50 -8.41 -17.39
N TRP A 94 19.89 -7.25 -17.09
CA TRP A 94 20.42 -5.95 -17.48
C TRP A 94 21.72 -5.61 -16.74
N LEU A 95 21.84 -5.93 -15.45
CA LEU A 95 23.08 -5.77 -14.69
C LEU A 95 24.21 -6.64 -15.24
N ASP A 96 23.91 -7.83 -15.76
CA ASP A 96 24.90 -8.69 -16.43
C ASP A 96 25.29 -8.13 -17.81
N TYR A 97 24.32 -7.66 -18.59
CA TYR A 97 24.58 -7.02 -19.88
C TYR A 97 25.45 -5.76 -19.74
N PHE A 98 25.08 -4.85 -18.84
CA PHE A 98 25.86 -3.63 -18.60
C PHE A 98 27.25 -3.89 -18.00
N ALA A 99 27.45 -5.05 -17.35
CA ALA A 99 28.76 -5.50 -16.90
C ALA A 99 29.60 -6.19 -18.00
N GLY A 100 29.09 -6.29 -19.23
CA GLY A 100 29.74 -7.02 -20.32
C GLY A 100 29.75 -8.54 -20.13
N LYS A 101 28.95 -9.08 -19.19
CA LYS A 101 28.85 -10.52 -18.92
C LYS A 101 27.88 -11.24 -19.87
N SER A 102 27.06 -10.48 -20.59
CA SER A 102 26.15 -10.98 -21.61
C SER A 102 26.27 -10.17 -22.90
N ALA A 103 26.31 -10.86 -24.04
CA ALA A 103 26.29 -10.22 -25.36
C ALA A 103 24.88 -9.76 -25.78
N THR A 104 23.84 -10.23 -25.09
CA THR A 104 22.44 -9.92 -25.39
C THR A 104 21.72 -9.39 -24.15
N HIS A 105 20.86 -8.39 -24.35
CA HIS A 105 19.98 -7.87 -23.30
C HIS A 105 18.51 -8.25 -23.55
N PRO A 106 17.63 -8.18 -22.53
CA PRO A 106 16.19 -8.32 -22.71
C PRO A 106 15.65 -7.35 -23.75
N LYS A 107 14.63 -7.75 -24.54
CA LYS A 107 13.99 -6.85 -25.51
C LYS A 107 13.25 -5.68 -24.84
N TRP A 108 12.91 -5.82 -23.57
CA TRP A 108 12.19 -4.84 -22.77
C TRP A 108 12.55 -5.05 -21.28
N PRO A 109 12.55 -4.02 -20.41
CA PRO A 109 12.34 -2.59 -20.69
C PRO A 109 13.50 -1.95 -21.46
N ARG A 110 13.36 -0.69 -21.86
CA ARG A 110 14.42 0.01 -22.62
C ARG A 110 15.63 0.34 -21.74
N PRO A 111 16.86 0.30 -22.28
CA PRO A 111 18.09 0.52 -21.51
C PRO A 111 18.07 1.74 -20.59
N GLN A 112 17.64 2.90 -21.10
CA GLN A 112 17.63 4.14 -20.29
C GLN A 112 16.63 4.08 -19.13
N SER A 113 15.49 3.42 -19.32
CA SER A 113 14.51 3.23 -18.26
C SER A 113 15.04 2.27 -17.19
N VAL A 114 15.74 1.23 -17.63
CA VAL A 114 16.38 0.26 -16.74
C VAL A 114 17.49 0.93 -15.91
N LEU A 115 18.32 1.78 -16.51
CA LEU A 115 19.36 2.51 -15.76
C LEU A 115 18.75 3.40 -14.66
N ARG A 116 17.66 4.13 -14.96
CA ARG A 116 16.93 4.92 -13.95
C ARG A 116 16.35 4.04 -12.85
N GLU A 117 15.83 2.88 -13.20
CA GLU A 117 15.27 1.93 -12.24
C GLU A 117 16.38 1.33 -11.34
N ILE A 118 17.51 0.92 -11.91
CA ILE A 118 18.67 0.43 -11.17
C ILE A 118 19.18 1.51 -10.21
N GLU A 119 19.34 2.76 -10.68
CA GLU A 119 19.74 3.90 -9.84
C GLU A 119 18.77 4.10 -8.68
N ARG A 120 17.45 4.15 -8.96
CA ARG A 120 16.42 4.32 -7.95
C ARG A 120 16.46 3.22 -6.88
N PHE A 121 16.45 1.95 -7.28
CA PHE A 121 16.43 0.85 -6.31
C PHE A 121 17.76 0.71 -5.57
N THR A 122 18.89 1.02 -6.20
CA THR A 122 20.19 1.07 -5.51
C THR A 122 20.17 2.11 -4.41
N ALA A 123 19.72 3.34 -4.71
CA ALA A 123 19.58 4.40 -3.71
C ALA A 123 18.62 4.02 -2.57
N LEU A 124 17.52 3.32 -2.88
CA LEU A 124 16.60 2.82 -1.85
C LEU A 124 17.25 1.79 -0.91
N VAL A 125 18.02 0.84 -1.45
CA VAL A 125 18.79 -0.10 -0.60
C VAL A 125 19.79 0.64 0.28
N GLU A 126 20.53 1.59 -0.29
CA GLU A 126 21.55 2.38 0.42
C GLU A 126 20.94 3.22 1.55
N ALA A 127 19.81 3.88 1.29
CA ALA A 127 19.13 4.70 2.28
C ALA A 127 18.43 3.87 3.38
N ALA A 128 18.12 2.60 3.11
CA ALA A 128 17.37 1.75 4.05
C ALA A 128 18.10 1.52 5.38
N SER A 129 19.44 1.51 5.39
CA SER A 129 20.20 1.34 6.64
C SER A 129 20.09 2.52 7.62
N SER A 130 19.75 3.70 7.11
CA SER A 130 19.53 4.91 7.91
C SER A 130 18.05 5.30 8.02
N TRP A 131 17.15 4.52 7.42
CA TRP A 131 15.72 4.84 7.45
C TRP A 131 15.17 4.67 8.87
N PRO A 132 14.33 5.60 9.36
CA PRO A 132 13.72 5.46 10.67
C PRO A 132 12.83 4.21 10.73
N VAL A 133 13.10 3.35 11.71
CA VAL A 133 12.30 2.16 11.98
C VAL A 133 11.20 2.53 12.99
N PRO A 134 9.91 2.36 12.66
CA PRO A 134 8.85 2.62 13.62
C PRO A 134 8.94 1.69 14.83
N GLY A 135 8.76 2.25 16.03
CA GLY A 135 8.68 1.47 17.26
C GLY A 135 7.38 0.65 17.39
N THR A 136 7.28 -0.13 18.46
CA THR A 136 6.02 -0.80 18.83
C THR A 136 5.08 0.20 19.48
N ASN A 137 3.82 0.23 19.05
CA ASN A 137 2.80 1.11 19.60
C ASN A 137 1.68 0.29 20.25
N ALA A 138 1.27 0.67 21.45
CA ALA A 138 0.15 0.04 22.13
C ALA A 138 -1.18 0.51 21.51
N ILE A 139 -2.09 -0.42 21.20
CA ILE A 139 -3.41 -0.13 20.66
C ILE A 139 -4.45 -0.32 21.77
N PRO A 140 -5.17 0.74 22.17
CA PRO A 140 -6.17 0.69 23.23
C PRO A 140 -7.36 -0.21 22.91
N PHE A 141 -7.86 -0.90 23.96
CA PHE A 141 -9.07 -1.72 23.86
C PHE A 141 -10.34 -0.86 23.84
N ALA A 142 -11.23 -1.13 22.89
CA ALA A 142 -12.55 -0.55 22.74
C ALA A 142 -13.54 -1.28 23.66
N ALA A 143 -13.89 -0.65 24.79
CA ALA A 143 -14.87 -1.21 25.73
C ALA A 143 -16.27 -1.38 25.09
N ARG A 144 -16.62 -0.48 24.17
CA ARG A 144 -17.81 -0.54 23.33
C ARG A 144 -17.38 -0.36 21.87
N PRO A 145 -17.93 -1.14 20.94
CA PRO A 145 -17.66 -0.96 19.53
C PRO A 145 -18.21 0.41 19.07
N PRO A 146 -17.49 1.16 18.21
CA PRO A 146 -18.05 2.33 17.55
C PRO A 146 -19.18 1.93 16.59
N VAL A 147 -20.09 2.86 16.34
CA VAL A 147 -20.91 2.85 15.14
C VAL A 147 -20.00 3.22 13.97
N ILE A 148 -20.07 2.46 12.88
CA ILE A 148 -19.24 2.70 11.69
C ILE A 148 -20.11 3.44 10.69
N ASP A 149 -20.12 4.77 10.78
CA ASP A 149 -20.93 5.66 9.94
C ASP A 149 -20.15 6.85 9.35
N GLY A 150 -18.84 6.92 9.64
CA GLY A 150 -17.95 7.97 9.19
C GLY A 150 -17.91 9.18 10.11
N VAL A 151 -18.61 9.16 11.24
CA VAL A 151 -18.64 10.26 12.22
C VAL A 151 -17.81 9.89 13.45
N LEU A 152 -16.76 10.68 13.73
CA LEU A 152 -15.81 10.38 14.81
C LEU A 152 -16.26 10.89 16.18
N ASP A 153 -17.54 10.75 16.53
CA ASP A 153 -18.11 11.23 17.81
C ASP A 153 -18.18 10.14 18.90
N ASP A 154 -18.00 8.88 18.53
CA ASP A 154 -17.91 7.76 19.46
C ASP A 154 -16.75 7.89 20.45
N THR A 155 -17.00 7.48 21.70
CA THR A 155 -16.02 7.62 22.81
C THR A 155 -14.71 6.85 22.54
N VAL A 156 -14.75 5.78 21.76
CA VAL A 156 -13.55 4.98 21.43
C VAL A 156 -12.48 5.85 20.76
N TRP A 157 -12.87 6.79 19.89
CA TRP A 157 -11.95 7.62 19.13
C TRP A 157 -11.20 8.65 19.97
N GLN A 158 -11.76 9.02 21.13
CA GLN A 158 -11.12 9.91 22.10
C GLN A 158 -9.98 9.21 22.85
N HIS A 159 -9.97 7.87 22.87
CA HIS A 159 -9.01 7.04 23.58
C HIS A 159 -8.19 6.13 22.67
N ALA A 160 -8.41 6.18 21.35
CA ALA A 160 -7.68 5.39 20.38
C ALA A 160 -6.20 5.79 20.33
N ALA A 161 -5.35 4.88 19.85
CA ALA A 161 -4.00 5.26 19.46
C ALA A 161 -4.12 6.26 18.30
N SER A 162 -3.43 7.40 18.41
CA SER A 162 -3.56 8.51 17.47
C SER A 162 -2.21 8.94 16.92
N TRP A 163 -2.15 9.14 15.61
CA TRP A 163 -1.04 9.79 14.91
C TRP A 163 -1.56 11.00 14.15
N SER A 164 -0.67 11.97 13.88
CA SER A 164 -0.97 13.17 13.10
C SER A 164 0.04 13.44 11.98
N GLY A 165 1.07 12.61 11.84
CA GLY A 165 2.08 12.77 10.81
C GLY A 165 1.54 12.33 9.44
N ALA A 166 1.92 13.05 8.38
CA ALA A 166 1.59 12.69 7.00
C ALA A 166 2.86 12.81 6.16
N TYR A 167 3.50 11.68 5.84
CA TYR A 167 4.82 11.62 5.23
C TYR A 167 4.71 11.16 3.78
N PRO A 168 5.18 11.95 2.80
CA PRO A 168 5.29 11.47 1.43
C PRO A 168 6.16 10.22 1.36
N PHE A 169 5.87 9.33 0.43
CA PHE A 169 6.68 8.13 0.24
C PHE A 169 8.14 8.48 -0.07
N ASN A 170 9.07 7.81 0.61
CA ASN A 170 10.51 8.06 0.54
C ASN A 170 10.97 9.39 1.12
N GLU A 171 10.13 10.06 1.92
CA GLU A 171 10.49 11.23 2.71
C GLU A 171 10.34 10.96 4.21
N THR A 172 11.18 11.63 5.01
CA THR A 172 11.13 11.58 6.49
C THR A 172 10.57 12.85 7.10
N ALA A 173 10.37 13.90 6.29
CA ALA A 173 9.70 15.12 6.70
C ALA A 173 8.18 14.93 6.50
N ALA A 174 7.40 15.30 7.51
CA ALA A 174 5.95 15.36 7.34
C ALA A 174 5.58 16.56 6.46
N THR A 175 4.53 16.40 5.67
CA THR A 175 3.86 17.53 5.02
C THR A 175 3.11 18.38 6.05
N GLY A 176 2.61 19.53 5.61
CA GLY A 176 1.65 20.33 6.38
C GLY A 176 0.21 19.82 6.33
N GLN A 177 -0.06 18.73 5.61
CA GLN A 177 -1.41 18.21 5.41
C GLN A 177 -1.89 17.50 6.65
N SER A 178 -3.01 17.98 7.20
CA SER A 178 -3.57 17.44 8.44
C SER A 178 -4.30 16.12 8.16
N THR A 179 -3.78 15.04 8.72
CA THR A 179 -4.48 13.75 8.78
C THR A 179 -4.36 13.18 10.19
N ARG A 180 -5.49 12.87 10.83
CA ARG A 180 -5.50 12.11 12.09
C ARG A 180 -5.77 10.65 11.79
N TRP A 181 -4.88 9.77 12.26
CA TRP A 181 -4.95 8.33 12.08
C TRP A 181 -5.26 7.70 13.42
N LEU A 182 -6.32 6.92 13.51
CA LEU A 182 -6.84 6.37 14.76
C LEU A 182 -6.93 4.86 14.66
N VAL A 183 -6.46 4.17 15.69
CA VAL A 183 -6.56 2.70 15.77
C VAL A 183 -6.99 2.27 17.17
N ALA A 184 -7.98 1.39 17.22
CA ALA A 184 -8.47 0.73 18.42
C ALA A 184 -8.77 -0.74 18.12
N TRP A 185 -9.03 -1.55 19.15
CA TRP A 185 -9.36 -2.95 18.95
C TRP A 185 -10.35 -3.47 19.99
N ASP A 186 -11.14 -4.48 19.66
CA ASP A 186 -11.77 -5.34 20.65
C ASP A 186 -11.55 -6.81 20.31
N ARG A 187 -12.11 -7.73 21.11
CA ARG A 187 -11.95 -9.18 20.89
C ARG A 187 -12.19 -9.62 19.44
N ASP A 188 -13.15 -9.02 18.75
CA ASP A 188 -13.65 -9.53 17.48
C ASP A 188 -13.25 -8.64 16.30
N THR A 189 -12.69 -7.45 16.54
CA THR A 189 -12.53 -6.42 15.50
C THR A 189 -11.30 -5.52 15.72
N LEU A 190 -10.57 -5.23 14.64
CA LEU A 190 -9.66 -4.07 14.56
C LEU A 190 -10.41 -2.89 13.97
N TYR A 191 -10.34 -1.74 14.64
CA TYR A 191 -11.00 -0.51 14.23
C TYR A 191 -9.96 0.50 13.76
N PHE A 192 -10.24 1.14 12.63
CA PHE A 192 -9.44 2.20 12.05
C PHE A 192 -10.34 3.41 11.80
N ALA A 193 -9.81 4.60 12.02
CA ALA A 193 -10.47 5.83 11.61
C ALA A 193 -9.46 6.85 11.09
N PHE A 194 -9.93 7.68 10.17
CA PHE A 194 -9.15 8.68 9.47
C PHE A 194 -9.93 9.99 9.47
N ASP A 195 -9.26 11.08 9.82
CA ASP A 195 -9.77 12.44 9.65
C ASP A 195 -8.82 13.19 8.74
N CYS A 196 -9.21 13.33 7.48
CA CYS A 196 -8.39 13.82 6.39
C CYS A 196 -8.83 15.24 6.04
N ALA A 197 -8.06 16.25 6.43
CA ALA A 197 -8.28 17.61 5.92
C ALA A 197 -7.88 17.66 4.43
N ASP A 198 -8.80 18.08 3.59
CA ASP A 198 -8.64 18.14 2.14
C ASP A 198 -9.46 19.30 1.57
N THR A 199 -8.90 20.02 0.61
CA THR A 199 -9.57 21.16 -0.02
C THR A 199 -10.13 20.84 -1.41
N ASP A 200 -9.79 19.69 -2.00
CA ASP A 200 -10.23 19.27 -3.34
C ASP A 200 -10.45 17.75 -3.35
N ILE A 201 -11.66 17.31 -2.94
CA ILE A 201 -11.94 15.88 -2.76
C ILE A 201 -12.28 15.22 -4.10
N GLU A 202 -11.34 14.46 -4.65
CA GLU A 202 -11.43 13.71 -5.90
C GLU A 202 -11.50 12.20 -5.68
N ALA A 203 -12.71 11.64 -5.71
CA ALA A 203 -12.92 10.20 -5.83
C ALA A 203 -13.99 9.87 -6.87
N PRO A 204 -13.70 9.87 -8.19
CA PRO A 204 -14.64 9.55 -9.25
C PRO A 204 -14.78 8.05 -9.57
N LEU A 205 -13.82 7.20 -9.18
CA LEU A 205 -13.83 5.77 -9.48
C LEU A 205 -14.87 5.04 -8.63
N ARG A 206 -15.60 4.10 -9.24
CA ARG A 206 -16.76 3.44 -8.64
C ARG A 206 -16.69 1.93 -8.84
N GLY A 207 -17.41 1.21 -7.98
CA GLY A 207 -17.51 -0.24 -7.97
C GLY A 207 -16.49 -0.87 -7.05
N ARG A 208 -16.97 -1.85 -6.27
CA ARG A 208 -16.14 -2.77 -5.49
C ARG A 208 -14.99 -3.33 -6.34
N ASP A 209 -13.80 -3.35 -5.76
CA ASP A 209 -12.53 -3.77 -6.37
C ASP A 209 -12.10 -2.93 -7.59
N GLY A 210 -12.66 -1.71 -7.69
CA GLY A 210 -12.19 -0.68 -8.59
C GLY A 210 -10.79 -0.20 -8.22
N ALA A 211 -10.13 0.51 -9.14
CA ALA A 211 -8.79 1.05 -8.91
C ALA A 211 -8.80 2.32 -8.03
N ILE A 212 -9.60 2.32 -6.96
CA ILE A 212 -9.88 3.48 -6.10
C ILE A 212 -8.64 3.98 -5.34
N PHE A 213 -7.58 3.18 -5.26
CA PHE A 213 -6.25 3.60 -4.79
C PHE A 213 -5.58 4.67 -5.68
N ALA A 214 -6.19 5.04 -6.81
CA ALA A 214 -5.75 6.15 -7.68
C ALA A 214 -6.55 7.45 -7.45
N ASP A 215 -7.54 7.41 -6.56
CA ASP A 215 -8.37 8.53 -6.11
C ASP A 215 -7.91 9.02 -4.72
N ASP A 216 -8.61 9.98 -4.14
CA ASP A 216 -8.60 10.15 -2.71
C ASP A 216 -9.11 8.89 -2.02
N ALA A 217 -8.29 8.36 -1.13
CA ALA A 217 -8.64 7.18 -0.36
C ALA A 217 -7.76 7.06 0.87
N VAL A 218 -8.17 6.18 1.77
CA VAL A 218 -7.33 5.67 2.84
C VAL A 218 -7.04 4.20 2.57
N GLU A 219 -5.80 3.78 2.81
CA GLU A 219 -5.38 2.39 2.69
C GLU A 219 -4.89 1.86 4.04
N ILE A 220 -5.29 0.63 4.34
CA ILE A 220 -4.96 -0.11 5.54
C ILE A 220 -4.28 -1.40 5.11
N PHE A 221 -3.02 -1.55 5.49
CA PHE A 221 -2.29 -2.80 5.36
C PHE A 221 -2.23 -3.50 6.71
N ILE A 222 -2.68 -4.75 6.79
CA ILE A 222 -2.69 -5.53 8.04
C ILE A 222 -1.94 -6.84 7.82
N LEU A 223 -0.76 -6.93 8.40
CA LEU A 223 0.06 -8.13 8.43
C LEU A 223 0.00 -8.75 9.84
N PRO A 224 -0.73 -9.86 10.03
CA PRO A 224 -0.91 -10.42 11.36
C PRO A 224 0.38 -11.04 11.93
N ALA A 225 1.22 -11.61 11.06
CA ALA A 225 2.58 -12.02 11.44
C ALA A 225 3.49 -12.17 10.21
N MET A 226 4.75 -11.74 10.32
CA MET A 226 5.75 -11.87 9.24
C MET A 226 5.90 -13.31 8.72
N ARG A 227 5.74 -14.33 9.59
CA ARG A 227 5.84 -15.74 9.20
C ARG A 227 4.79 -16.17 8.16
N PHE A 228 3.61 -15.54 8.18
CA PHE A 228 2.55 -15.84 7.22
C PHE A 228 2.84 -15.22 5.86
N ARG A 229 3.56 -14.10 5.84
CA ARG A 229 3.82 -13.27 4.65
C ARG A 229 2.55 -12.82 3.92
N THR A 230 1.40 -13.10 4.51
CA THR A 230 0.07 -12.89 3.97
C THR A 230 -0.56 -11.75 4.75
N TYR A 231 -1.05 -10.75 4.04
CA TYR A 231 -1.57 -9.52 4.61
C TYR A 231 -2.77 -9.05 3.80
N TRP A 232 -3.65 -8.33 4.48
CA TRP A 232 -4.72 -7.59 3.82
C TRP A 232 -4.21 -6.23 3.38
N GLU A 233 -4.63 -5.83 2.20
CA GLU A 233 -4.73 -4.43 1.76
C GLU A 233 -6.22 -4.12 1.69
N ILE A 234 -6.64 -3.01 2.31
CA ILE A 234 -8.02 -2.53 2.31
C ILE A 234 -7.95 -1.05 1.99
N VAL A 235 -8.66 -0.64 0.95
CA VAL A 235 -8.73 0.75 0.49
C VAL A 235 -10.17 1.19 0.56
N VAL A 236 -10.41 2.36 1.14
CA VAL A 236 -11.75 2.96 1.26
C VAL A 236 -11.68 4.40 0.79
N SER A 237 -12.54 4.75 -0.17
CA SER A 237 -12.63 6.11 -0.72
C SER A 237 -13.71 6.92 0.00
N PRO A 238 -13.64 8.26 0.04
CA PRO A 238 -14.71 9.11 0.58
C PRO A 238 -16.02 9.03 -0.21
N ALA A 239 -16.03 8.30 -1.32
CA ALA A 239 -17.22 7.99 -2.09
C ALA A 239 -17.99 6.74 -1.61
N GLY A 240 -17.51 6.06 -0.57
CA GLY A 240 -18.09 4.81 -0.07
C GLY A 240 -17.75 3.58 -0.90
N GLU A 241 -16.69 3.66 -1.72
CA GLU A 241 -16.19 2.53 -2.49
C GLU A 241 -15.03 1.85 -1.78
N VAL A 242 -14.92 0.53 -1.96
CA VAL A 242 -13.95 -0.33 -1.30
C VAL A 242 -13.20 -1.22 -2.30
N PHE A 243 -11.92 -1.40 -2.05
CA PHE A 243 -11.08 -2.42 -2.67
C PHE A 243 -10.40 -3.18 -1.54
N ASP A 244 -10.47 -4.49 -1.53
CA ASP A 244 -9.69 -5.32 -0.62
C ASP A 244 -9.00 -6.46 -1.38
N SER A 245 -7.81 -6.82 -0.91
CA SER A 245 -6.99 -7.83 -1.56
C SER A 245 -6.17 -8.58 -0.54
N LEU A 246 -6.22 -9.91 -0.64
CA LEU A 246 -5.34 -10.78 0.13
C LEU A 246 -4.04 -10.95 -0.64
N ASN A 247 -2.96 -10.45 -0.05
CA ASN A 247 -1.65 -10.42 -0.67
C ASN A 247 -0.69 -11.36 0.08
N CYS A 248 0.14 -12.11 -0.65
CA CYS A 248 1.18 -12.99 -0.10
C CYS A 248 2.55 -12.63 -0.69
N LYS A 249 3.48 -12.17 0.15
CA LYS A 249 4.77 -11.65 -0.30
C LYS A 249 5.88 -12.69 -0.28
N SER A 250 6.77 -12.64 -1.27
CA SER A 250 8.05 -13.35 -1.19
C SER A 250 9.07 -12.53 -0.39
N LEU A 251 9.73 -13.14 0.59
CA LEU A 251 10.83 -12.47 1.32
C LEU A 251 12.19 -12.62 0.60
N ARG A 252 12.26 -13.46 -0.43
CA ARG A 252 13.51 -13.82 -1.14
C ARG A 252 13.55 -13.41 -2.61
N ARG A 253 12.40 -13.07 -3.18
CA ARG A 253 12.24 -12.61 -4.56
C ARG A 253 11.43 -11.34 -4.55
N TRP A 254 11.54 -10.58 -5.63
CA TRP A 254 10.70 -9.42 -5.83
C TRP A 254 9.25 -9.85 -6.05
N GLY A 255 8.31 -9.04 -5.55
CA GLY A 255 6.89 -9.24 -5.74
C GLY A 255 6.26 -10.29 -4.81
N GLY A 256 5.06 -10.72 -5.19
CA GLY A 256 4.23 -11.63 -4.43
C GLY A 256 2.99 -12.03 -5.21
N ASP A 257 2.21 -12.92 -4.63
CA ASP A 257 0.89 -13.29 -5.12
C ASP A 257 -0.14 -12.29 -4.57
N PHE A 258 -1.11 -11.91 -5.39
CA PHE A 258 -2.22 -11.04 -5.01
C PHE A 258 -3.51 -11.69 -5.48
N ASP A 259 -4.51 -11.75 -4.60
CA ASP A 259 -5.84 -12.24 -4.95
C ASP A 259 -6.88 -11.13 -4.68
N PRO A 260 -7.16 -10.28 -5.70
CA PRO A 260 -8.12 -9.19 -5.58
C PRO A 260 -9.57 -9.66 -5.73
N ALA A 261 -9.80 -10.98 -5.77
CA ALA A 261 -11.14 -11.56 -5.72
C ALA A 261 -11.53 -11.99 -4.29
N GLN A 262 -10.64 -11.81 -3.31
CA GLN A 262 -10.93 -12.06 -1.90
C GLN A 262 -11.49 -10.81 -1.24
N ASP A 263 -12.71 -10.95 -0.71
CA ASP A 263 -13.36 -9.94 0.09
C ASP A 263 -13.13 -10.19 1.58
N VAL A 264 -12.87 -9.14 2.37
CA VAL A 264 -12.92 -9.22 3.84
C VAL A 264 -14.37 -9.40 4.26
N ARG A 265 -14.76 -10.62 4.63
CA ARG A 265 -16.16 -10.89 5.01
C ARG A 265 -16.54 -10.14 6.27
N GLY A 266 -17.64 -9.39 6.19
CA GLY A 266 -18.15 -8.62 7.32
C GLY A 266 -17.39 -7.33 7.60
N LEU A 267 -16.52 -6.90 6.68
CA LEU A 267 -15.95 -5.55 6.69
C LEU A 267 -17.09 -4.53 6.78
N LYS A 268 -16.96 -3.58 7.70
CA LYS A 268 -17.82 -2.39 7.73
C LYS A 268 -16.97 -1.17 7.48
N HIS A 269 -17.50 -0.24 6.73
CA HIS A 269 -16.89 1.05 6.49
C HIS A 269 -17.99 2.12 6.45
N GLY A 270 -17.63 3.34 6.82
CA GLY A 270 -18.51 4.49 6.82
C GLY A 270 -17.71 5.76 6.57
N GLU A 271 -18.27 6.67 5.79
CA GLU A 271 -17.58 7.87 5.33
C GLU A 271 -18.46 9.09 5.48
N THR A 272 -17.85 10.22 5.84
CA THR A 272 -18.52 11.52 5.86
C THR A 272 -17.64 12.54 5.15
N VAL A 273 -18.22 13.22 4.16
CA VAL A 273 -17.58 14.34 3.45
C VAL A 273 -18.05 15.66 4.04
N ARG A 274 -17.10 16.54 4.37
CA ARG A 274 -17.33 17.94 4.77
C ARG A 274 -16.93 18.85 3.62
N GLY A 275 -17.89 19.12 2.74
CA GLY A 275 -17.64 19.80 1.47
C GLY A 275 -18.50 19.18 0.36
N THR A 276 -17.96 19.08 -0.85
CA THR A 276 -18.60 18.40 -1.96
C THR A 276 -17.65 17.42 -2.65
N LEU A 277 -18.18 16.25 -3.01
CA LEU A 277 -17.39 15.20 -3.65
C LEU A 277 -17.27 15.45 -5.16
N ASN A 278 -16.05 15.37 -5.71
CA ASN A 278 -15.74 15.48 -7.15
C ASN A 278 -16.09 16.83 -7.80
N ARG A 279 -16.07 17.93 -7.05
CA ARG A 279 -16.42 19.25 -7.59
C ARG A 279 -15.20 20.16 -7.69
N ARG A 280 -14.49 20.07 -8.80
CA ARG A 280 -13.36 20.96 -9.05
C ARG A 280 -13.74 22.44 -8.93
N GLY A 281 -12.91 23.19 -8.20
CA GLY A 281 -12.96 24.65 -8.13
C GLY A 281 -13.83 25.22 -7.00
N ASP A 282 -14.36 24.40 -6.11
CA ASP A 282 -14.79 24.86 -4.78
C ASP A 282 -13.68 24.64 -3.74
N THR A 283 -14.04 24.60 -2.47
CA THR A 283 -13.10 24.39 -1.37
C THR A 283 -13.79 23.54 -0.32
N ASP A 284 -13.24 22.36 -0.10
CA ASP A 284 -13.70 21.41 0.90
C ASP A 284 -12.99 21.62 2.25
N GLU A 285 -13.54 21.04 3.31
CA GLU A 285 -12.89 20.95 4.62
C GLU A 285 -12.19 19.59 4.81
N GLY A 286 -12.68 18.55 4.13
CA GLY A 286 -12.09 17.22 4.15
C GLY A 286 -13.13 16.11 4.32
N TYR A 287 -12.66 14.94 4.71
CA TYR A 287 -13.51 13.77 4.91
C TYR A 287 -13.03 12.92 6.09
N THR A 288 -13.94 12.11 6.62
CA THR A 288 -13.66 11.08 7.61
C THR A 288 -14.05 9.71 7.09
N VAL A 289 -13.27 8.70 7.48
CA VAL A 289 -13.51 7.29 7.17
C VAL A 289 -13.36 6.49 8.45
N GLU A 290 -14.30 5.58 8.71
CA GLU A 290 -14.22 4.55 9.74
C GLU A 290 -14.23 3.17 9.10
N VAL A 291 -13.43 2.24 9.61
CA VAL A 291 -13.35 0.86 9.11
C VAL A 291 -13.29 -0.11 10.28
N ALA A 292 -14.15 -1.13 10.27
CA ALA A 292 -14.14 -2.25 11.20
C ALA A 292 -13.77 -3.54 10.46
N VAL A 293 -12.61 -4.10 10.80
CA VAL A 293 -12.06 -5.31 10.18
C VAL A 293 -12.27 -6.50 11.13
N PRO A 294 -13.11 -7.49 10.76
CA PRO A 294 -13.33 -8.66 11.60
C PRO A 294 -12.06 -9.49 11.79
N ALA A 295 -11.71 -9.77 13.05
CA ALA A 295 -10.54 -10.56 13.41
C ALA A 295 -10.54 -11.97 12.82
N ALA A 296 -11.74 -12.53 12.57
CA ALA A 296 -11.90 -13.85 11.97
C ALA A 296 -11.34 -13.95 10.55
N GLU A 297 -11.24 -12.82 9.82
CA GLU A 297 -10.69 -12.76 8.47
C GLU A 297 -9.17 -12.50 8.47
N LEU A 298 -8.56 -12.19 9.63
CA LEU A 298 -7.12 -12.02 9.73
C LEU A 298 -6.40 -13.38 9.72
N PRO A 299 -5.42 -13.60 8.81
CA PRO A 299 -4.64 -14.82 8.77
C PRO A 299 -4.08 -15.23 10.14
N GLY A 300 -4.54 -16.37 10.67
CA GLY A 300 -4.08 -16.95 11.93
C GLY A 300 -4.92 -16.61 13.18
N PHE A 301 -5.96 -15.76 13.08
CA PHE A 301 -6.76 -15.33 14.24
C PHE A 301 -8.13 -16.01 14.34
N GLY A 302 -8.71 -16.47 13.22
CA GLY A 302 -9.82 -17.42 13.17
C GLY A 302 -10.92 -17.23 14.23
N ARG A 303 -11.34 -18.33 14.89
CA ARG A 303 -12.39 -18.29 15.94
C ARG A 303 -11.92 -17.81 17.32
N GLY A 304 -10.62 -17.60 17.50
CA GLY A 304 -10.04 -17.20 18.80
C GLY A 304 -10.27 -15.73 19.12
N GLY A 305 -10.43 -14.90 18.09
CA GLY A 305 -10.43 -13.45 18.21
C GLY A 305 -9.06 -12.90 18.58
N LEU A 306 -9.00 -11.59 18.73
CA LEU A 306 -7.84 -10.85 19.21
C LEU A 306 -7.71 -10.98 20.74
N GLN A 307 -6.47 -10.97 21.22
CA GLN A 307 -6.09 -11.11 22.62
C GLN A 307 -5.08 -10.02 23.03
N PRO A 308 -5.09 -9.60 24.31
CA PRO A 308 -4.08 -8.70 24.83
C PRO A 308 -2.66 -9.21 24.64
N GLY A 309 -1.74 -8.31 24.30
CA GLY A 309 -0.33 -8.60 24.07
C GLY A 309 -0.01 -9.18 22.68
N GLU A 310 -1.02 -9.47 21.86
CA GLU A 310 -0.79 -9.87 20.47
C GLU A 310 -0.16 -8.72 19.69
N ARG A 311 0.77 -9.09 18.80
CA ARG A 311 1.50 -8.15 17.96
C ARG A 311 1.18 -8.39 16.51
N LEU A 312 0.66 -7.34 15.87
CA LEU A 312 0.42 -7.30 14.44
C LEU A 312 1.29 -6.19 13.83
N ARG A 313 1.32 -6.12 12.51
CA ARG A 313 1.99 -5.05 11.78
C ARG A 313 0.97 -4.33 10.90
N VAL A 314 0.99 -3.01 10.95
CA VAL A 314 0.11 -2.16 10.15
C VAL A 314 0.87 -1.09 9.40
N MET A 315 0.36 -0.72 8.24
CA MET A 315 0.73 0.50 7.55
C MET A 315 -0.54 1.21 7.12
N LEU A 316 -0.62 2.51 7.39
CA LEU A 316 -1.75 3.35 7.04
C LEU A 316 -1.28 4.38 6.02
N VAL A 317 -2.04 4.49 4.94
CA VAL A 317 -1.77 5.41 3.83
C VAL A 317 -3.01 6.25 3.56
N ARG A 318 -2.81 7.49 3.15
CA ARG A 318 -3.80 8.34 2.50
C ARG A 318 -3.27 8.64 1.11
N THR A 319 -4.10 8.42 0.10
CA THR A 319 -3.85 8.94 -1.24
C THR A 319 -4.60 10.26 -1.35
N ASP A 320 -3.89 11.30 -1.78
CA ASP A 320 -4.44 12.61 -2.11
C ASP A 320 -4.30 12.82 -3.61
N ARG A 321 -5.41 13.09 -4.26
CA ARG A 321 -5.51 13.43 -5.67
C ARG A 321 -6.08 14.84 -5.83
N SER A 322 -5.23 15.83 -5.67
CA SER A 322 -5.59 17.23 -5.90
C SER A 322 -5.10 17.75 -7.25
N ASN A 323 -5.99 18.35 -8.06
CA ASN A 323 -5.62 18.99 -9.34
C ASN A 323 -4.80 18.11 -10.31
N GLY A 324 -5.08 16.80 -10.32
CA GLY A 324 -4.37 15.83 -11.16
C GLY A 324 -2.96 15.45 -10.68
N VAL A 325 -2.55 15.95 -9.51
CA VAL A 325 -1.35 15.49 -8.79
C VAL A 325 -1.77 14.39 -7.82
N PHE A 326 -1.03 13.28 -7.81
CA PHE A 326 -1.24 12.17 -6.88
C PHE A 326 -0.13 12.16 -5.83
N THR A 327 -0.50 12.26 -4.57
CA THR A 327 0.40 12.33 -3.42
C THR A 327 0.06 11.24 -2.41
N PRO A 328 0.83 10.14 -2.35
CA PRO A 328 0.64 9.12 -1.33
C PRO A 328 1.37 9.53 -0.03
N LEU A 329 0.64 9.46 1.08
CA LEU A 329 1.09 9.87 2.40
C LEU A 329 0.95 8.72 3.39
N ALA A 330 1.98 8.43 4.15
CA ALA A 330 1.92 7.45 5.24
C ALA A 330 1.85 8.15 6.61
N PHE A 331 1.24 7.49 7.60
CA PHE A 331 1.15 7.97 8.97
C PHE A 331 2.49 8.02 9.74
N VAL A 332 3.51 7.32 9.22
CA VAL A 332 4.91 7.33 9.67
C VAL A 332 5.81 7.33 8.42
N PRO A 333 7.09 7.73 8.51
CA PRO A 333 7.99 7.72 7.35
C PRO A 333 8.04 6.36 6.64
N LEU A 334 7.60 6.33 5.39
CA LEU A 334 7.52 5.11 4.59
C LEU A 334 8.55 5.09 3.45
N GLN A 335 9.54 4.20 3.53
CA GLN A 335 10.41 3.94 2.39
C GLN A 335 9.75 2.96 1.43
N GLY A 336 9.68 3.32 0.16
CA GLY A 336 9.01 2.55 -0.87
C GLY A 336 7.53 2.89 -0.92
N TRP A 337 6.68 1.90 -0.59
CA TRP A 337 5.22 1.96 -0.68
C TRP A 337 4.59 0.95 0.28
N GLY A 338 3.24 0.92 0.37
CA GLY A 338 2.47 0.14 1.35
C GLY A 338 2.78 -1.37 1.37
N HIS A 339 3.09 -1.97 0.22
CA HIS A 339 3.44 -3.40 0.14
C HIS A 339 4.84 -3.75 0.67
N ASN A 340 5.65 -2.79 1.13
CA ASN A 340 6.92 -3.08 1.79
C ASN A 340 6.71 -3.45 3.27
N LEU A 341 6.44 -4.73 3.52
CA LEU A 341 6.10 -5.27 4.86
C LEU A 341 7.14 -5.00 5.94
N TRP A 342 8.39 -4.74 5.56
CA TRP A 342 9.49 -4.51 6.51
C TRP A 342 9.39 -3.17 7.23
N ASN A 343 8.63 -2.21 6.69
CA ASN A 343 8.43 -0.90 7.31
C ASN A 343 7.08 -0.74 8.04
N HIS A 344 6.29 -1.80 8.10
CA HIS A 344 5.01 -1.74 8.82
C HIS A 344 5.26 -1.56 10.31
N VAL A 345 4.47 -0.68 10.93
CA VAL A 345 4.50 -0.37 12.35
C VAL A 345 4.05 -1.59 13.13
N THR A 346 4.82 -2.01 14.12
CA THR A 346 4.37 -3.07 15.03
C THR A 346 3.37 -2.48 16.01
N VAL A 347 2.20 -3.07 16.08
CA VAL A 347 1.14 -2.69 17.01
C VAL A 347 0.93 -3.81 18.02
N GLU A 348 0.86 -3.46 19.30
CA GLU A 348 0.63 -4.40 20.40
C GLU A 348 -0.74 -4.11 21.02
N LEU A 349 -1.60 -5.13 21.07
CA LEU A 349 -2.96 -4.99 21.57
C LEU A 349 -2.95 -4.80 23.10
N ALA A 350 -3.24 -3.59 23.57
CA ALA A 350 -3.19 -3.28 24.99
C ALA A 350 -4.32 -4.00 25.74
N ALA A 351 -4.02 -4.49 26.95
CA ALA A 351 -5.04 -5.11 27.79
C ALA A 351 -6.20 -4.13 28.09
N PRO A 352 -7.46 -4.61 28.14
CA PRO A 352 -8.56 -3.81 28.63
C PRO A 352 -8.28 -3.32 30.04
N ASP A 353 -8.66 -2.07 30.34
CA ASP A 353 -8.68 -1.62 31.72
C ASP A 353 -9.67 -2.49 32.52
N ALA A 354 -9.37 -2.77 33.80
CA ALA A 354 -10.14 -3.68 34.64
C ALA A 354 -11.62 -3.25 34.78
N ALA A 355 -11.90 -1.95 34.61
CA ALA A 355 -13.25 -1.40 34.57
C ALA A 355 -14.03 -1.76 33.28
N ALA A 356 -13.36 -1.87 32.13
CA ALA A 356 -13.97 -2.17 30.84
C ALA A 356 -14.50 -3.63 30.76
N ILE A 357 -13.85 -4.55 31.48
CA ILE A 357 -14.21 -5.98 31.51
C ILE A 357 -15.57 -6.22 32.22
N LYS A 358 -15.92 -5.40 33.22
CA LYS A 358 -17.17 -5.55 33.99
C LYS A 358 -18.45 -5.20 33.20
N GLY A 359 -18.33 -4.54 32.04
CA GLY A 359 -19.47 -4.09 31.22
C GLY A 359 -20.00 -5.11 30.22
N ARG A 360 -19.31 -6.22 29.98
CA ARG A 360 -19.77 -7.31 29.09
C ARG A 360 -20.42 -8.42 29.93
N THR A 361 -21.71 -8.26 30.26
CA THR A 361 -22.53 -9.43 30.62
C THR A 361 -22.56 -10.38 29.43
N ALA A 362 -22.30 -11.66 29.69
CA ALA A 362 -22.35 -12.71 28.68
C ALA A 362 -23.70 -12.66 27.92
N PRO A 363 -23.72 -12.95 26.60
CA PRO A 363 -24.99 -13.06 25.88
C PRO A 363 -25.84 -14.11 26.59
N ALA A 364 -27.08 -13.72 26.93
CA ALA A 364 -28.07 -14.63 27.49
C ALA A 364 -28.19 -15.84 26.57
N THR A 365 -27.86 -17.02 27.09
CA THR A 365 -28.20 -18.28 26.45
C THR A 365 -29.72 -18.33 26.34
N ALA A 366 -30.23 -18.22 25.10
CA ALA A 366 -31.64 -18.38 24.82
C ALA A 366 -32.07 -19.83 25.13
N PRO A 367 -33.29 -20.04 25.66
CA PRO A 367 -33.76 -21.31 26.21
C PRO A 367 -33.91 -22.44 25.18
#